data_AF-A0A401MQ75-F1
#
_entry.id   AF-A0A401MQ75-F1
#
_cell.length_a   1.000
_cell.length_b   1.000
_cell.length_c   1.000
_cell.angle_alpha   90.00
_cell.angle_beta   90.00
_cell.angle_gamma   90.00
#
_symmetry.space_group_name_H-M   'P 1'
#
loop_
_entity.id
_entity.type
_entity.pdbx_description
1 polymer ?
#
loop_
_entity_poly.entity_id
_entity_poly.type
_entity_poly.pdbx_seq_one_letter_code
_entity_poly.pdbx_strand_id
1 'polypeptide(L)'
;MEMEGAAYFSRTHQRDPKPLFKKALPSLRRNVQCLRPIPPANPNPSKAALAKRFPGTDFATTDIERATAALRDALRQAGHLPKLPAPPSVEGPFELITVWLAPAGERMLVPMLIRQHTHEEPTAQLMTTTGSPAEHPMPLTALPEALVAGRGRVPRTARAALAEFLTNALSLDSTTNRLLLVRRARTSDKDIWPWLQDSRITFDQLVLPGIDLTAPNADPVHRKPGDHPGLRIIRLRERSDRSAVPRAFGVTQELASADDDTDNLIPVTRHGRFSGLVEVGERSFWGINPRPDQNQTPLTLTKLDPAQTANRTWTCSNPSSLEIVPAFLQDGDNPADWAMYVHAQRRLHAHTSIATTWPAIVHLAELMEEYIL
;
A
#
# COMPACT_ATOMS: atom_id res chain seq x y z
N MET A 1 28.13 11.58 -6.13
CA MET A 1 28.25 10.34 -6.93
C MET A 1 28.48 10.80 -8.37
N GLU A 2 29.73 10.81 -8.83
CA GLU A 2 30.09 11.24 -10.19
C GLU A 2 29.52 10.25 -11.20
N MET A 3 28.77 10.75 -12.19
CA MET A 3 28.31 9.93 -13.31
C MET A 3 29.46 9.84 -14.33
N GLU A 4 30.07 8.66 -14.44
CA GLU A 4 31.14 8.38 -15.37
C GLU A 4 30.63 8.41 -16.83
N GLY A 5 31.35 9.12 -17.70
CA GLY A 5 30.95 9.37 -19.09
C GLY A 5 31.14 8.20 -20.05
N ALA A 6 30.62 8.33 -21.26
CA ALA A 6 30.62 7.30 -22.32
C ALA A 6 32.01 6.71 -22.65
N ALA A 7 33.09 7.45 -22.40
CA ALA A 7 34.47 7.01 -22.60
C ALA A 7 34.93 5.93 -21.59
N TYR A 8 34.24 5.78 -20.45
CA TYR A 8 34.48 4.73 -19.47
C TYR A 8 33.80 3.41 -19.89
N PHE A 9 32.57 3.49 -20.42
CA PHE A 9 31.83 2.35 -20.97
C PHE A 9 32.43 1.79 -22.27
N SER A 10 33.02 2.64 -23.11
CA SER A 10 33.71 2.17 -24.32
C SER A 10 35.05 1.48 -24.01
N ARG A 11 35.76 1.92 -22.95
CA ARG A 11 37.00 1.28 -22.49
C ARG A 11 36.78 -0.09 -21.86
N THR A 12 35.61 -0.34 -21.27
CA THR A 12 35.34 -1.60 -20.59
C THR A 12 34.90 -2.74 -21.51
N HIS A 13 34.57 -2.50 -22.79
CA HIS A 13 34.35 -3.47 -23.88
C HIS A 13 33.83 -4.88 -23.52
N GLN A 14 33.08 -5.01 -22.43
CA GLN A 14 32.57 -6.25 -21.89
C GLN A 14 31.09 -6.04 -21.68
N ARG A 15 30.40 -6.17 -22.83
CA ARG A 15 29.01 -6.58 -23.00
C ARG A 15 28.01 -5.78 -22.17
N ASP A 16 27.12 -5.07 -22.86
CA ASP A 16 25.80 -4.69 -22.37
C ASP A 16 25.36 -5.71 -21.29
N PRO A 17 25.19 -5.30 -20.02
CA PRO A 17 24.90 -6.26 -18.96
C PRO A 17 23.50 -6.84 -19.13
N LYS A 18 22.70 -6.32 -20.07
CA LYS A 18 21.39 -6.84 -20.45
C LYS A 18 21.40 -8.33 -20.81
N PRO A 19 22.25 -8.87 -21.70
CA PRO A 19 22.35 -10.32 -21.89
C PRO A 19 22.73 -11.08 -20.61
N LEU A 20 23.56 -10.52 -19.72
CA LEU A 20 23.96 -11.18 -18.48
C LEU A 20 22.81 -11.19 -17.45
N PHE A 21 22.11 -10.07 -17.29
CA PHE A 21 20.92 -9.92 -16.46
C PHE A 21 19.73 -10.71 -17.01
N LYS A 22 19.51 -10.73 -18.32
CA LYS A 22 18.52 -11.62 -18.96
C LYS A 22 18.85 -13.10 -18.80
N LYS A 23 20.12 -13.45 -18.55
CA LYS A 23 20.53 -14.84 -18.30
C LYS A 23 20.42 -15.21 -16.82
N ALA A 24 20.82 -14.32 -15.91
CA ALA A 24 20.91 -14.59 -14.46
C ALA A 24 19.64 -14.29 -13.67
N LEU A 25 18.86 -13.26 -14.06
CA LEU A 25 17.65 -12.87 -13.31
C LEU A 25 16.48 -13.85 -13.51
N PRO A 26 16.29 -14.51 -14.68
CA PRO A 26 15.30 -15.58 -14.81
C PRO A 26 15.63 -16.81 -13.96
N SER A 27 16.92 -17.15 -13.77
CA SER A 27 17.30 -18.20 -12.80
C SER A 27 17.01 -17.81 -11.35
N LEU A 28 16.87 -16.50 -11.07
CA LEU A 28 16.37 -15.95 -9.81
C LEU A 28 14.86 -15.65 -9.85
N ARG A 29 14.16 -16.10 -10.90
CA ARG A 29 12.72 -15.89 -11.16
C ARG A 29 12.27 -14.41 -11.19
N ARG A 30 13.15 -13.49 -11.61
CA ARG A 30 12.87 -12.06 -11.72
C ARG A 30 12.79 -11.62 -13.19
N ASN A 31 11.79 -10.78 -13.51
CA ASN A 31 11.59 -10.21 -14.86
C ASN A 31 12.36 -8.90 -15.03
N VAL A 32 13.06 -8.73 -16.16
CA VAL A 32 13.90 -7.54 -16.39
C VAL A 32 13.22 -6.55 -17.34
N GLN A 33 12.78 -5.39 -16.83
CA GLN A 33 12.70 -4.20 -17.68
C GLN A 33 14.11 -3.62 -17.86
N CYS A 34 14.84 -4.10 -18.87
CA CYS A 34 16.19 -3.59 -19.13
C CYS A 34 16.11 -2.16 -19.67
N LEU A 35 16.78 -1.21 -19.01
CA LEU A 35 17.07 0.09 -19.59
C LEU A 35 17.82 -0.10 -20.91
N ARG A 36 17.30 0.51 -21.99
CA ARG A 36 18.12 0.73 -23.18
C ARG A 36 19.12 1.85 -22.83
N PRO A 37 20.40 1.74 -23.21
CA PRO A 37 21.35 2.83 -23.07
C PRO A 37 20.77 4.11 -23.67
N ILE A 38 20.83 5.22 -22.94
CA ILE A 38 20.47 6.52 -23.48
C ILE A 38 21.61 6.94 -24.41
N PRO A 39 21.36 7.14 -25.72
CA PRO A 39 22.41 7.60 -26.62
C PRO A 39 22.91 8.99 -26.19
N PRO A 40 24.19 9.31 -26.42
CA PRO A 40 24.72 10.63 -26.10
C PRO A 40 23.90 11.72 -26.78
N ALA A 41 23.75 12.86 -26.09
CA ALA A 41 23.00 13.99 -26.59
C ALA A 41 23.52 14.41 -27.97
N ASN A 42 22.62 14.68 -28.91
CA ASN A 42 23.00 15.20 -30.22
C ASN A 42 23.78 16.52 -30.01
N PRO A 43 25.02 16.65 -30.50
CA PRO A 43 25.83 17.84 -30.32
C PRO A 43 25.20 19.08 -30.98
N ASN A 44 24.32 18.90 -31.97
CA ASN A 44 23.54 19.97 -32.60
C ASN A 44 22.03 19.72 -32.42
N PRO A 45 21.48 19.96 -31.21
CA PRO A 45 20.06 19.73 -30.95
C PRO A 45 19.21 20.81 -31.63
N SER A 46 18.05 20.43 -32.15
CA SER A 46 17.07 21.40 -32.63
C SER A 46 16.48 22.20 -31.45
N LYS A 47 15.95 23.40 -31.72
CA LYS A 47 15.26 24.23 -30.70
C LYS A 47 14.14 23.47 -29.98
N ALA A 48 13.43 22.60 -30.70
CA ALA A 48 12.40 21.72 -30.14
C ALA A 48 12.96 20.60 -29.24
N ALA A 49 14.18 20.12 -29.49
CA ALA A 49 14.85 19.15 -28.63
C ALA A 49 15.40 19.82 -27.36
N LEU A 50 15.92 21.04 -27.46
CA LEU A 50 16.34 21.85 -26.31
C LEU A 50 15.18 22.13 -25.35
N ALA A 51 13.98 22.44 -25.88
CA ALA A 51 12.78 22.68 -25.07
C ALA A 51 12.27 21.43 -24.30
N LYS A 52 12.71 20.23 -24.69
CA LYS A 52 12.35 18.95 -24.03
C LYS A 52 13.42 18.45 -23.07
N ARG A 53 14.49 19.21 -22.87
CA ARG A 53 15.55 18.87 -21.91
C ARG A 53 15.05 19.06 -20.50
N PHE A 54 15.52 18.19 -19.62
CA PHE A 54 15.31 18.39 -18.20
C PHE A 54 16.21 19.52 -17.70
N PRO A 55 15.71 20.44 -16.86
CA PRO A 55 16.45 21.62 -16.42
C PRO A 55 17.84 21.27 -15.89
N GLY A 56 18.87 21.97 -16.38
CA GLY A 56 20.26 21.77 -15.95
C GLY A 56 20.94 20.49 -16.47
N THR A 57 20.34 19.78 -17.43
CA THR A 57 20.92 18.55 -17.99
C THR A 57 20.89 18.52 -19.52
N ASP A 58 21.74 17.67 -20.12
CA ASP A 58 21.72 17.40 -21.56
C ASP A 58 20.71 16.31 -21.97
N PHE A 59 20.01 15.73 -21.00
CA PHE A 59 19.05 14.64 -21.22
C PHE A 59 17.64 15.16 -21.47
N ALA A 60 16.88 14.45 -22.29
CA ALA A 60 15.46 14.71 -22.43
C ALA A 60 14.72 14.30 -21.14
N THR A 61 13.66 15.04 -20.78
CA THR A 61 12.81 14.71 -19.62
C THR A 61 12.32 13.26 -19.66
N THR A 62 11.95 12.77 -20.85
CA THR A 62 11.48 11.39 -21.05
C THR A 62 12.53 10.31 -20.76
N ASP A 63 13.81 10.62 -20.95
CA ASP A 63 14.90 9.68 -20.68
C ASP A 63 15.17 9.59 -19.17
N ILE A 64 15.11 10.71 -18.46
CA ILE A 64 15.19 10.76 -17.00
C ILE A 64 13.99 10.03 -16.36
N GLU A 65 12.78 10.25 -16.86
CA GLU A 65 11.58 9.54 -16.40
C GLU A 65 11.71 8.03 -16.60
N ARG A 66 12.25 7.59 -17.75
CA ARG A 66 12.50 6.17 -18.03
C ARG A 66 13.56 5.56 -17.11
N ALA A 67 14.66 6.27 -16.88
CA ALA A 67 15.71 5.86 -15.94
C ALA A 67 15.14 5.72 -14.52
N THR A 68 14.34 6.70 -14.10
CA THR A 68 13.66 6.70 -12.79
C THR A 68 12.70 5.52 -12.66
N ALA A 69 11.89 5.25 -13.68
CA ALA A 69 10.95 4.11 -13.68
C ALA A 69 11.67 2.76 -13.56
N ALA A 70 12.79 2.58 -14.25
CA ALA A 70 13.57 1.35 -14.15
C ALA A 70 14.30 1.21 -12.81
N LEU A 71 14.82 2.30 -12.24
CA LEU A 71 15.38 2.27 -10.89
C LEU A 71 14.31 1.90 -9.85
N ARG A 72 13.11 2.48 -9.98
CA ARG A 72 11.96 2.15 -9.13
C ARG A 72 11.55 0.69 -9.28
N ASP A 73 11.52 0.13 -10.50
CA ASP A 73 11.28 -1.30 -10.71
C ASP A 73 12.40 -2.18 -10.12
N ALA A 74 13.66 -1.76 -10.23
CA ALA A 74 14.77 -2.47 -9.59
C ALA A 74 14.64 -2.46 -8.05
N LEU A 75 14.27 -1.32 -7.45
CA LEU A 75 14.00 -1.21 -6.01
C LEU A 75 12.80 -2.08 -5.61
N ARG A 76 11.74 -2.17 -6.44
CA ARG A 76 10.63 -3.11 -6.27
C ARG A 76 11.13 -4.54 -6.13
N GLN A 77 11.99 -4.94 -7.07
CA GLN A 77 12.52 -6.30 -7.15
C GLN A 77 13.52 -6.59 -6.03
N ALA A 78 14.27 -5.58 -5.59
CA ALA A 78 15.18 -5.68 -4.46
C ALA A 78 14.43 -5.83 -3.12
N GLY A 79 13.14 -5.49 -3.05
CA GLY A 79 12.33 -5.60 -1.85
C GLY A 79 12.67 -4.55 -0.78
N HIS A 80 13.38 -3.48 -1.16
CA HIS A 80 13.75 -2.42 -0.22
C HIS A 80 12.52 -1.59 0.12
N LEU A 81 12.14 -1.59 1.40
CA LEU A 81 11.05 -0.75 1.90
C LEU A 81 11.59 0.58 2.41
N PRO A 82 10.89 1.68 2.15
CA PRO A 82 11.20 2.92 2.83
C PRO A 82 11.03 2.74 4.34
N LYS A 83 11.85 3.45 5.11
CA LYS A 83 11.70 3.52 6.56
C LYS A 83 10.32 4.02 6.90
N LEU A 84 9.64 3.33 7.82
CA LEU A 84 8.35 3.77 8.31
C LEU A 84 8.52 5.07 9.10
N PRO A 85 7.78 6.13 8.77
CA PRO A 85 7.64 7.24 9.71
C PRO A 85 6.91 6.73 10.95
N ALA A 86 7.38 7.16 12.13
CA ALA A 86 6.62 6.98 13.36
C ALA A 86 5.30 7.79 13.28
N PRO A 87 4.17 7.27 13.77
CA PRO A 87 2.95 8.05 13.95
C PRO A 87 3.21 9.26 14.87
N PRO A 88 2.58 10.43 14.62
CA PRO A 88 2.85 11.63 15.42
C PRO A 88 2.61 11.48 16.92
N SER A 89 1.67 10.62 17.33
CA SER A 89 1.30 10.37 18.73
C SER A 89 2.14 9.29 19.43
N VAL A 90 3.11 8.68 18.74
CA VAL A 90 3.92 7.59 19.27
C VAL A 90 5.37 8.02 19.39
N GLU A 91 5.88 8.03 20.63
CA GLU A 91 7.29 8.18 20.92
C GLU A 91 7.98 6.80 20.99
N GLY A 92 9.16 6.69 20.38
CA GLY A 92 9.98 5.47 20.43
C GLY A 92 9.63 4.40 19.39
N PRO A 93 10.00 3.13 19.64
CA PRO A 93 9.82 2.04 18.68
C PRO A 93 8.35 1.81 18.33
N PHE A 94 8.08 1.69 17.04
CA PHE A 94 6.75 1.39 16.51
C PHE A 94 6.80 0.22 15.53
N GLU A 95 5.79 -0.64 15.61
CA GLU A 95 5.63 -1.78 14.72
C GLU A 95 4.35 -1.67 13.88
N LEU A 96 4.48 -1.80 12.57
CA LEU A 96 3.35 -1.93 11.66
C LEU A 96 3.20 -3.41 11.26
N ILE A 97 2.00 -3.95 11.44
CA ILE A 97 1.69 -5.36 11.26
C ILE A 97 0.55 -5.50 10.26
N THR A 98 0.61 -6.49 9.38
CA THR A 98 -0.55 -6.91 8.58
C THR A 98 -0.67 -8.42 8.57
N VAL A 99 -1.91 -8.90 8.62
CA VAL A 99 -2.23 -10.29 8.29
C VAL A 99 -2.96 -10.33 6.96
N TRP A 100 -2.56 -11.28 6.11
CA TRP A 100 -3.13 -11.46 4.79
C TRP A 100 -3.49 -12.93 4.54
N LEU A 101 -4.75 -13.19 4.20
CA LEU A 101 -5.28 -14.53 3.94
C LEU A 101 -5.40 -14.76 2.42
N ALA A 102 -4.27 -15.03 1.78
CA ALA A 102 -4.19 -15.18 0.33
C ALA A 102 -4.90 -16.45 -0.16
N PRO A 103 -5.64 -16.43 -1.29
CA PRO A 103 -6.15 -17.63 -1.94
C PRO A 103 -5.02 -18.49 -2.50
N ALA A 104 -5.09 -19.80 -2.31
CA ALA A 104 -4.29 -20.77 -3.05
C ALA A 104 -5.26 -21.78 -3.72
N GLY A 105 -5.80 -21.39 -4.87
CA GLY A 105 -6.93 -22.11 -5.49
C GLY A 105 -8.24 -21.97 -4.69
N GLU A 106 -9.17 -22.92 -4.90
CA GLU A 106 -10.52 -22.82 -4.34
C GLU A 106 -10.59 -23.18 -2.85
N ARG A 107 -9.82 -24.18 -2.41
CA ARG A 107 -9.97 -24.84 -1.10
C ARG A 107 -8.87 -24.49 -0.09
N MET A 108 -7.78 -23.88 -0.53
CA MET A 108 -6.64 -23.57 0.33
C MET A 108 -6.45 -22.06 0.49
N LEU A 109 -5.81 -21.68 1.59
CA LEU A 109 -5.33 -20.34 1.87
C LEU A 109 -3.86 -20.40 2.24
N VAL A 110 -3.17 -19.27 2.07
CA VAL A 110 -1.85 -19.03 2.66
C VAL A 110 -1.95 -17.82 3.58
N PRO A 111 -2.05 -18.03 4.89
CA PRO A 111 -1.99 -16.96 5.88
C PRO A 111 -0.55 -16.45 6.01
N MET A 112 -0.39 -15.15 5.81
CA MET A 112 0.89 -14.47 5.89
C MET A 112 0.79 -13.36 6.93
N LEU A 113 1.81 -13.27 7.78
CA LEU A 113 2.01 -12.18 8.73
C LEU A 113 3.23 -11.39 8.27
N ILE A 114 3.09 -10.09 8.02
CA ILE A 114 4.20 -9.20 7.70
C ILE A 114 4.32 -8.17 8.82
N ARG A 115 5.53 -8.01 9.34
CA ARG A 115 5.88 -7.05 10.40
C ARG A 115 6.96 -6.11 9.87
N GLN A 116 6.82 -4.82 10.17
CA GLN A 116 7.81 -3.81 9.83
C GLN A 116 7.99 -2.87 11.02
N HIS A 117 9.20 -2.80 11.54
CA HIS A 117 9.56 -1.86 12.60
C HIS A 117 10.12 -0.56 12.02
N THR A 118 10.11 0.52 12.80
CA THR A 118 10.68 1.82 12.40
C THR A 118 12.18 1.74 12.06
N HIS A 119 12.91 0.81 12.66
CA HIS A 119 14.37 0.72 12.57
C HIS A 119 14.92 -0.61 12.05
N GLU A 120 14.05 -1.58 11.76
CA GLU A 120 14.46 -2.92 11.35
C GLU A 120 13.92 -3.28 9.97
N GLU A 121 14.58 -4.23 9.32
CA GLU A 121 14.11 -4.79 8.05
C GLU A 121 12.75 -5.50 8.25
N PRO A 122 11.84 -5.43 7.27
CA PRO A 122 10.57 -6.12 7.33
C PRO A 122 10.75 -7.63 7.40
N THR A 123 9.95 -8.27 8.23
CA THR A 123 9.91 -9.73 8.36
C THR A 123 8.56 -10.26 7.92
N ALA A 124 8.56 -11.51 7.47
CA ALA A 124 7.38 -12.26 7.12
C ALA A 124 7.34 -13.57 7.91
N GLN A 125 6.15 -14.06 8.21
CA GLN A 125 5.93 -15.34 8.84
C GLN A 125 4.73 -16.02 8.19
N LEU A 126 4.87 -17.30 7.90
CA LEU A 126 3.80 -18.14 7.39
C LEU A 126 3.15 -18.91 8.53
N MET A 127 1.90 -19.33 8.34
CA MET A 127 1.27 -20.25 9.28
C MET A 127 1.96 -21.62 9.25
N THR A 128 2.17 -22.22 10.43
CA THR A 128 2.70 -23.58 10.55
C THR A 128 1.78 -24.59 9.87
N THR A 129 2.37 -25.61 9.25
CA THR A 129 1.64 -26.72 8.61
C THR A 129 2.17 -28.06 9.12
N THR A 130 1.49 -29.16 8.83
CA THR A 130 2.00 -30.51 9.19
C THR A 130 3.37 -30.81 8.58
N GLY A 131 3.66 -30.28 7.39
CA GLY A 131 4.97 -30.40 6.74
C GLY A 131 6.01 -29.37 7.20
N SER A 132 5.60 -28.35 7.94
CA SER A 132 6.47 -27.33 8.53
C SER A 132 5.93 -26.93 9.91
N PRO A 133 6.22 -27.73 10.95
CA PRO A 133 5.62 -27.57 12.27
C PRO A 133 6.14 -26.37 13.05
N ALA A 134 7.24 -25.75 12.58
CA ALA A 134 7.79 -24.52 13.12
C ALA A 134 8.04 -23.54 11.98
N GLU A 135 7.42 -22.36 12.06
CA GLU A 135 7.57 -21.27 11.11
C GLU A 135 8.08 -20.05 11.88
N HIS A 136 9.38 -19.79 11.77
CA HIS A 136 10.01 -18.61 12.37
C HIS A 136 9.88 -17.40 11.44
N PRO A 137 9.86 -16.16 11.98
CA PRO A 137 9.99 -14.96 11.17
C PRO A 137 11.21 -15.04 10.26
N MET A 138 11.01 -14.75 8.98
CA MET A 138 12.05 -14.71 7.96
C MET A 138 12.14 -13.29 7.37
N PRO A 139 13.28 -12.87 6.79
CA PRO A 139 13.34 -11.63 6.04
C PRO A 139 12.28 -11.62 4.93
N LEU A 140 11.62 -10.49 4.68
CA LEU A 140 10.57 -10.39 3.65
C LEU A 140 11.08 -10.83 2.26
N THR A 141 12.37 -10.64 1.98
CA THR A 141 13.02 -11.07 0.73
C THR A 141 13.04 -12.58 0.52
N ALA A 142 12.92 -13.38 1.58
CA ALA A 142 12.87 -14.84 1.51
C ALA A 142 11.44 -15.41 1.33
N LEU A 143 10.40 -14.58 1.55
CA LEU A 143 9.01 -15.01 1.45
C LEU A 143 8.63 -15.58 0.06
N PRO A 144 9.03 -14.98 -1.08
CA PRO A 144 8.69 -15.54 -2.40
C PRO A 144 9.15 -16.99 -2.60
N GLU A 145 10.36 -17.32 -2.14
CA GLU A 145 10.89 -18.68 -2.24
C GLU A 145 10.11 -19.67 -1.36
N ALA A 146 9.75 -19.24 -0.14
CA ALA A 146 8.92 -20.04 0.76
C ALA A 146 7.52 -20.32 0.18
N LEU A 147 6.89 -19.31 -0.45
CA LEU A 147 5.58 -19.44 -1.08
C LEU A 147 5.61 -20.39 -2.29
N VAL A 148 6.65 -20.27 -3.14
CA VAL A 148 6.89 -21.18 -4.26
C VAL A 148 7.08 -22.63 -3.79
N ALA A 149 7.75 -22.83 -2.66
CA ALA A 149 7.92 -24.13 -2.04
C ALA A 149 6.61 -24.70 -1.43
N GLY A 150 5.51 -23.93 -1.46
CA GLY A 150 4.20 -24.34 -0.99
C GLY A 150 4.02 -24.27 0.54
N ARG A 151 4.90 -23.55 1.24
CA ARG A 151 4.81 -23.35 2.70
C ARG A 151 3.58 -22.52 3.06
N GLY A 152 3.07 -22.69 4.29
CA GLY A 152 1.92 -21.94 4.80
C GLY A 152 0.56 -22.31 4.20
N ARG A 153 0.49 -23.24 3.25
CA ARG A 153 -0.77 -23.68 2.65
C ARG A 153 -1.62 -24.47 3.66
N VAL A 154 -2.79 -23.94 3.99
CA VAL A 154 -3.76 -24.59 4.88
C VAL A 154 -5.14 -24.69 4.25
N PRO A 155 -5.94 -25.71 4.58
CA PRO A 155 -7.33 -25.77 4.15
C PRO A 155 -8.14 -24.57 4.68
N ARG A 156 -9.07 -24.06 3.87
CA ARG A 156 -10.04 -23.02 4.32
C ARG A 156 -10.86 -23.44 5.53
N THR A 157 -10.99 -24.74 5.75
CA THR A 157 -11.70 -25.33 6.90
C THR A 157 -10.88 -25.35 8.18
N ALA A 158 -9.58 -25.00 8.15
CA ALA A 158 -8.69 -24.96 9.31
C ALA A 158 -8.96 -23.76 10.25
N ARG A 159 -10.24 -23.53 10.59
CA ARG A 159 -10.75 -22.33 11.27
C ARG A 159 -10.06 -22.05 12.60
N ALA A 160 -9.96 -23.06 13.48
CA ALA A 160 -9.33 -22.91 14.79
C ALA A 160 -7.86 -22.49 14.67
N ALA A 161 -7.12 -23.11 13.76
CA ALA A 161 -5.71 -22.81 13.54
C ALA A 161 -5.51 -21.43 12.87
N LEU A 162 -6.44 -20.99 12.01
CA LEU A 162 -6.45 -19.63 11.47
C LEU A 162 -6.72 -18.59 12.56
N ALA A 163 -7.67 -18.86 13.45
CA ALA A 163 -7.98 -17.99 14.59
C ALA A 163 -6.81 -17.89 15.57
N GLU A 164 -6.13 -19.00 15.84
CA GLU A 164 -4.91 -19.03 16.66
C GLU A 164 -3.78 -18.23 16.00
N PHE A 165 -3.56 -18.41 14.69
CA PHE A 165 -2.58 -17.62 13.93
C PHE A 165 -2.86 -16.11 14.02
N LEU A 166 -4.11 -15.70 13.84
CA LEU A 166 -4.53 -14.29 13.97
C LEU A 166 -4.36 -13.78 15.41
N THR A 167 -4.65 -14.62 16.42
CA THR A 167 -4.49 -14.25 17.83
C THR A 167 -3.01 -14.05 18.17
N ASN A 168 -2.13 -14.92 17.69
CA ASN A 168 -0.68 -14.80 17.86
C ASN A 168 -0.14 -13.53 17.18
N ALA A 169 -0.69 -13.15 16.02
CA ALA A 169 -0.34 -11.90 15.33
C ALA A 169 -0.67 -10.64 16.15
N LEU A 170 -1.66 -10.68 17.04
CA LEU A 170 -1.97 -9.57 17.95
C LEU A 170 -0.90 -9.38 19.03
N SER A 171 -0.17 -10.46 19.34
CA SER A 171 0.88 -10.50 20.36
C SER A 171 0.39 -9.88 21.66
N LEU A 172 -0.70 -10.42 22.21
CA LEU A 172 -1.49 -9.82 23.30
C LEU A 172 -0.69 -9.53 24.57
N ASP A 173 0.42 -10.24 24.79
CA ASP A 173 1.32 -10.06 25.94
C ASP A 173 2.37 -8.95 25.75
N SER A 174 2.48 -8.39 24.54
CA SER A 174 3.40 -7.29 24.25
C SER A 174 2.81 -5.94 24.65
N THR A 175 3.65 -5.04 25.15
CA THR A 175 3.31 -3.65 25.47
C THR A 175 3.85 -2.66 24.42
N THR A 176 4.55 -3.14 23.40
CA THR A 176 5.14 -2.31 22.35
C THR A 176 4.05 -1.63 21.51
N ASN A 177 4.28 -0.37 21.14
CA ASN A 177 3.39 0.36 20.24
C ASN A 177 3.33 -0.33 18.88
N ARG A 178 2.14 -0.83 18.54
CA ARG A 178 1.92 -1.60 17.31
C ARG A 178 0.58 -1.29 16.67
N LEU A 179 0.57 -1.25 15.35
CA LEU A 179 -0.63 -1.09 14.55
C LEU A 179 -0.84 -2.30 13.65
N LEU A 180 -1.92 -3.04 13.89
CA LEU A 180 -2.37 -4.11 13.01
C LEU A 180 -3.34 -3.55 11.96
N LEU A 181 -2.95 -3.68 10.69
CA LEU A 181 -3.81 -3.43 9.54
C LEU A 181 -4.46 -4.73 9.11
N VAL A 182 -5.79 -4.74 9.04
CA VAL A 182 -6.56 -5.93 8.67
C VAL A 182 -7.44 -5.64 7.47
N ARG A 183 -7.23 -6.37 6.38
CA ARG A 183 -8.18 -6.38 5.26
C ARG A 183 -9.47 -7.08 5.71
N ARG A 184 -10.61 -6.39 5.55
CA ARG A 184 -11.93 -6.93 5.92
C ARG A 184 -12.27 -8.18 5.13
N ALA A 185 -12.05 -8.16 3.81
CA ALA A 185 -12.36 -9.30 2.96
C ALA A 185 -11.66 -10.57 3.47
N ARG A 186 -12.44 -11.66 3.63
CA ARG A 186 -12.05 -12.95 4.21
C ARG A 186 -11.74 -12.96 5.71
N THR A 187 -11.08 -11.94 6.25
CA THR A 187 -10.78 -11.92 7.69
C THR A 187 -12.04 -11.76 8.53
N SER A 188 -13.00 -10.94 8.07
CA SER A 188 -14.29 -10.76 8.76
C SER A 188 -15.29 -11.90 8.53
N ASP A 189 -14.85 -13.05 7.99
CA ASP A 189 -15.73 -14.22 7.86
C ASP A 189 -16.26 -14.62 9.24
N LYS A 190 -17.52 -15.08 9.29
CA LYS A 190 -18.19 -15.44 10.54
C LYS A 190 -17.43 -16.51 11.32
N ASP A 191 -16.66 -17.34 10.62
CA ASP A 191 -15.93 -18.47 11.18
C ASP A 191 -14.45 -18.14 11.50
N ILE A 192 -13.99 -16.91 11.22
CA ILE A 192 -12.59 -16.49 11.41
C ILE A 192 -12.53 -15.34 12.41
N TRP A 193 -13.08 -14.17 12.07
CA TRP A 193 -13.07 -13.02 12.96
C TRP A 193 -14.31 -12.12 12.75
N PRO A 194 -15.49 -12.61 13.17
CA PRO A 194 -16.76 -11.94 12.92
C PRO A 194 -16.87 -10.52 13.50
N TRP A 195 -16.11 -10.19 14.54
CA TRP A 195 -16.08 -8.86 15.15
C TRP A 195 -15.75 -7.75 14.15
N LEU A 196 -14.96 -8.03 13.11
CA LEU A 196 -14.61 -7.05 12.08
C LEU A 196 -15.77 -6.72 11.11
N GLN A 197 -16.92 -7.39 11.22
CA GLN A 197 -18.10 -7.11 10.39
C GLN A 197 -18.76 -5.78 10.77
N ASP A 198 -19.34 -5.11 9.78
CA ASP A 198 -19.94 -3.77 9.95
C ASP A 198 -21.03 -3.74 11.04
N SER A 199 -21.78 -4.84 11.20
CA SER A 199 -22.86 -4.95 12.18
C SER A 199 -22.43 -5.45 13.56
N ARG A 200 -21.14 -5.80 13.73
CA ARG A 200 -20.62 -6.44 14.95
C ARG A 200 -19.43 -5.72 15.57
N ILE A 201 -18.80 -4.84 14.81
CA ILE A 201 -17.69 -4.04 15.29
C ILE A 201 -18.19 -3.10 16.38
N THR A 202 -17.66 -3.29 17.58
CA THR A 202 -17.80 -2.36 18.69
C THR A 202 -16.44 -1.72 18.93
N PHE A 203 -16.37 -0.40 18.78
CA PHE A 203 -15.10 0.33 18.87
C PHE A 203 -14.50 0.20 20.25
N ASP A 204 -13.18 -0.02 20.30
CA ASP A 204 -12.40 -0.15 21.53
C ASP A 204 -12.88 -1.31 22.45
N GLN A 205 -13.57 -2.29 21.88
CA GLN A 205 -14.03 -3.51 22.54
C GLN A 205 -13.68 -4.73 21.70
N LEU A 206 -12.42 -5.15 21.78
CA LEU A 206 -11.87 -6.25 21.00
C LEU A 206 -12.49 -7.59 21.43
N VAL A 207 -13.09 -8.28 20.47
CA VAL A 207 -13.37 -9.73 20.58
C VAL A 207 -12.35 -10.48 19.74
N LEU A 208 -11.73 -11.51 20.30
CA LEU A 208 -10.67 -12.28 19.64
C LEU A 208 -11.18 -13.10 18.44
N PRO A 209 -10.28 -13.45 17.49
CA PRO A 209 -10.59 -14.39 16.41
C PRO A 209 -11.14 -15.74 16.93
N GLY A 210 -11.97 -16.40 16.13
CA GLY A 210 -12.53 -17.73 16.41
C GLY A 210 -13.76 -17.75 17.31
N ILE A 211 -14.16 -16.63 17.89
CA ILE A 211 -15.36 -16.53 18.72
C ILE A 211 -16.62 -16.41 17.85
N ASP A 212 -17.58 -17.31 18.06
CA ASP A 212 -18.86 -17.30 17.34
C ASP A 212 -19.81 -16.25 17.90
N LEU A 213 -19.96 -15.15 17.16
CA LEU A 213 -20.89 -14.05 17.49
C LEU A 213 -22.32 -14.27 16.95
N THR A 214 -22.63 -15.44 16.40
CA THR A 214 -24.00 -15.78 15.96
C THR A 214 -24.77 -16.65 16.93
N ALA A 215 -24.10 -17.22 17.93
CA ALA A 215 -24.77 -18.09 18.88
C ALA A 215 -25.74 -17.26 19.76
N PRO A 216 -27.00 -17.69 19.94
CA PRO A 216 -28.05 -16.89 20.59
C PRO A 216 -27.76 -16.50 22.05
N ASN A 217 -26.77 -17.11 22.70
CA ASN A 217 -26.34 -16.83 24.08
C ASN A 217 -24.82 -16.56 24.16
N ALA A 218 -24.16 -16.22 23.04
CA ALA A 218 -22.76 -15.83 23.10
C ALA A 218 -22.65 -14.44 23.76
N ASP A 219 -22.07 -14.41 24.95
CA ASP A 219 -21.56 -13.19 25.58
C ASP A 219 -20.03 -13.20 25.47
N PRO A 220 -19.46 -12.69 24.36
CA PRO A 220 -18.03 -12.74 24.14
C PRO A 220 -17.29 -11.86 25.15
N VAL A 221 -16.11 -12.29 25.59
CA VAL A 221 -15.26 -11.45 26.43
C VAL A 221 -14.75 -10.27 25.61
N HIS A 222 -15.20 -9.07 25.97
CA HIS A 222 -14.75 -7.81 25.40
C HIS A 222 -13.49 -7.32 26.11
N ARG A 223 -12.40 -7.20 25.36
CA ARG A 223 -11.13 -6.65 25.83
C ARG A 223 -11.05 -5.17 25.51
N LYS A 224 -10.61 -4.36 26.47
CA LYS A 224 -10.45 -2.91 26.33
C LYS A 224 -9.02 -2.56 25.95
N PRO A 225 -8.75 -1.33 25.45
CA PRO A 225 -7.40 -0.89 25.11
C PRO A 225 -6.39 -1.02 26.25
N GLY A 226 -6.83 -0.73 27.49
CA GLY A 226 -6.01 -0.90 28.69
C GLY A 226 -5.59 -2.35 29.00
N ASP A 227 -6.32 -3.36 28.50
CA ASP A 227 -5.93 -4.77 28.65
C ASP A 227 -4.78 -5.15 27.69
N HIS A 228 -4.60 -4.37 26.61
CA HIS A 228 -3.62 -4.60 25.56
C HIS A 228 -2.89 -3.30 25.21
N PRO A 229 -2.05 -2.79 26.12
CA PRO A 229 -1.37 -1.52 25.92
C PRO A 229 -0.48 -1.55 24.66
N GLY A 230 -0.55 -0.46 23.90
CA GLY A 230 0.19 -0.28 22.66
C GLY A 230 -0.45 -0.92 21.42
N LEU A 231 -1.44 -1.82 21.55
CA LEU A 231 -2.13 -2.45 20.42
C LEU A 231 -3.17 -1.53 19.80
N ARG A 232 -3.08 -1.34 18.48
CA ARG A 232 -4.07 -0.64 17.66
C ARG A 232 -4.49 -1.52 16.50
N ILE A 233 -5.77 -1.50 16.13
CA ILE A 233 -6.31 -2.29 15.01
C ILE A 233 -7.09 -1.36 14.09
N ILE A 234 -6.70 -1.34 12.82
CA ILE A 234 -7.41 -0.62 11.77
C ILE A 234 -7.87 -1.61 10.71
N ARG A 235 -9.19 -1.64 10.50
CA ARG A 235 -9.82 -2.42 9.44
C ARG A 235 -9.82 -1.63 8.14
N LEU A 236 -9.43 -2.29 7.06
CA LEU A 236 -9.36 -1.73 5.71
C LEU A 236 -10.35 -2.44 4.80
N ARG A 237 -11.06 -1.67 3.97
CA ARG A 237 -11.98 -2.21 2.97
C ARG A 237 -11.77 -1.50 1.63
N GLU A 238 -11.44 -2.28 0.61
CA GLU A 238 -11.26 -1.81 -0.74
C GLU A 238 -12.60 -1.55 -1.45
N ARG A 239 -12.58 -0.69 -2.47
CA ARG A 239 -13.75 -0.38 -3.28
C ARG A 239 -14.46 -1.59 -3.87
N SER A 240 -13.73 -2.63 -4.29
CA SER A 240 -14.31 -3.82 -4.91
C SER A 240 -15.09 -4.70 -3.92
N ASP A 241 -14.90 -4.52 -2.60
CA ASP A 241 -15.69 -5.23 -1.60
C ASP A 241 -17.11 -4.64 -1.52
N ARG A 242 -18.05 -5.33 -2.18
CA ARG A 242 -19.51 -5.04 -2.18
C ARG A 242 -19.89 -3.61 -2.56
N SER A 243 -19.06 -2.92 -3.36
CA SER A 243 -19.23 -1.50 -3.71
C SER A 243 -19.41 -0.58 -2.48
N ALA A 244 -18.83 -0.95 -1.34
CA ALA A 244 -19.02 -0.23 -0.08
C ALA A 244 -18.37 1.16 -0.06
N VAL A 245 -17.40 1.41 -0.94
CA VAL A 245 -16.76 2.72 -1.11
C VAL A 245 -17.30 3.39 -2.38
N PRO A 246 -17.77 4.66 -2.32
CA PRO A 246 -18.28 5.36 -3.48
C PRO A 246 -17.27 5.40 -4.64
N ARG A 247 -17.81 5.43 -5.86
CA ARG A 247 -17.00 5.37 -7.08
C ARG A 247 -16.40 6.72 -7.47
N ALA A 248 -17.04 7.82 -7.10
CA ALA A 248 -16.70 9.15 -7.56
C ALA A 248 -16.76 10.18 -6.42
N PHE A 249 -15.76 11.06 -6.37
CA PHE A 249 -15.60 12.08 -5.35
C PHE A 249 -15.31 13.42 -6.03
N GLY A 250 -16.37 14.23 -6.19
CA GLY A 250 -16.29 15.55 -6.80
C GLY A 250 -16.41 16.66 -5.77
N VAL A 251 -15.77 17.78 -6.04
CA VAL A 251 -15.96 19.05 -5.34
C VAL A 251 -16.62 20.00 -6.34
N THR A 252 -17.67 20.69 -5.90
CA THR A 252 -18.40 21.69 -6.69
C THR A 252 -18.26 23.12 -6.16
N GLN A 253 -17.75 23.28 -4.93
CA GLN A 253 -17.45 24.55 -4.29
C GLN A 253 -16.22 24.41 -3.41
N GLU A 254 -15.29 25.37 -3.51
CA GLU A 254 -14.11 25.50 -2.65
C GLU A 254 -14.08 26.94 -2.11
N LEU A 255 -13.70 27.11 -0.84
CA LEU A 255 -13.42 28.42 -0.28
C LEU A 255 -12.01 28.83 -0.71
N ALA A 256 -11.91 29.88 -1.52
CA ALA A 256 -10.63 30.43 -1.93
C ALA A 256 -10.50 31.86 -1.41
N SER A 257 -9.28 32.24 -1.03
CA SER A 257 -8.97 33.62 -0.66
C SER A 257 -9.28 34.53 -1.86
N ALA A 258 -9.99 35.61 -1.60
CA ALA A 258 -10.34 36.59 -2.64
C ALA A 258 -9.10 37.28 -3.22
N ASP A 259 -8.04 37.43 -2.42
CA ASP A 259 -6.72 37.98 -2.76
C ASP A 259 -5.62 37.32 -1.90
N ASP A 260 -4.37 37.29 -2.38
CA ASP A 260 -3.21 36.69 -1.68
C ASP A 260 -2.91 37.31 -0.29
N ASP A 261 -3.44 38.51 0.00
CA ASP A 261 -3.19 39.29 1.21
C ASP A 261 -4.39 39.42 2.16
N THR A 262 -5.51 38.69 1.94
CA THR A 262 -6.68 38.74 2.84
C THR A 262 -7.23 37.37 3.22
N ASP A 263 -7.60 37.20 4.50
CA ASP A 263 -8.29 36.01 5.04
C ASP A 263 -9.78 35.91 4.63
N ASN A 264 -10.22 36.73 3.68
CA ASN A 264 -11.59 36.71 3.18
C ASN A 264 -11.77 35.55 2.19
N LEU A 265 -12.29 34.44 2.69
CA LEU A 265 -12.64 33.27 1.90
C LEU A 265 -13.99 33.47 1.20
N ILE A 266 -14.00 33.48 -0.13
CA ILE A 266 -15.22 33.48 -0.94
C ILE A 266 -15.51 32.07 -1.49
N PRO A 267 -16.79 31.65 -1.55
CA PRO A 267 -17.15 30.39 -2.18
C PRO A 267 -16.96 30.51 -3.69
N VAL A 268 -15.96 29.81 -4.22
CA VAL A 268 -15.70 29.73 -5.65
C VAL A 268 -16.22 28.39 -6.16
N THR A 269 -17.06 28.42 -7.20
CA THR A 269 -17.49 27.21 -7.91
C THR A 269 -16.29 26.63 -8.64
N ARG A 270 -15.60 25.68 -8.00
CA ARG A 270 -14.56 24.86 -8.63
C ARG A 270 -15.11 23.47 -8.86
N HIS A 271 -15.05 23.03 -10.10
CA HIS A 271 -15.30 21.65 -10.47
C HIS A 271 -13.99 20.87 -10.36
N GLY A 272 -13.84 20.07 -9.31
CA GLY A 272 -12.59 19.37 -8.99
C GLY A 272 -12.84 17.95 -8.47
N ARG A 273 -11.76 17.17 -8.32
CA ARG A 273 -11.82 15.89 -7.61
C ARG A 273 -11.29 16.09 -6.20
N PHE A 274 -11.95 15.48 -5.22
CA PHE A 274 -11.41 15.44 -3.87
C PHE A 274 -10.24 14.45 -3.81
N SER A 275 -9.18 14.81 -3.07
CA SER A 275 -8.13 13.88 -2.64
C SER A 275 -7.79 14.18 -1.19
N GLY A 276 -7.52 13.14 -0.41
CA GLY A 276 -7.31 13.24 1.03
C GLY A 276 -8.23 12.30 1.79
N LEU A 277 -8.45 12.63 3.05
CA LEU A 277 -9.30 11.86 3.95
C LEU A 277 -10.67 12.54 4.08
N VAL A 278 -11.75 11.78 3.92
CA VAL A 278 -13.12 12.22 4.19
C VAL A 278 -13.65 11.44 5.37
N GLU A 279 -14.07 12.13 6.41
CA GLU A 279 -14.81 11.52 7.53
C GLU A 279 -16.26 11.26 7.09
N VAL A 280 -16.73 10.04 7.30
CA VAL A 280 -18.09 9.61 6.90
C VAL A 280 -18.90 8.99 8.03
N GLY A 281 -18.27 8.82 9.17
CA GLY A 281 -18.88 8.37 10.42
C GLY A 281 -17.85 8.47 11.52
N GLU A 282 -18.28 8.22 12.76
CA GLU A 282 -17.48 8.45 13.97
C GLU A 282 -16.06 7.85 13.95
N ARG A 283 -15.92 6.65 13.36
CA ARG A 283 -14.63 5.96 13.19
C ARG A 283 -14.47 5.41 11.78
N SER A 284 -15.05 6.08 10.78
CA SER A 284 -14.98 5.62 9.38
C SER A 284 -14.56 6.74 8.46
N PHE A 285 -13.53 6.46 7.67
CA PHE A 285 -12.92 7.43 6.77
C PHE A 285 -12.75 6.84 5.37
N TRP A 286 -12.93 7.66 4.35
CA TRP A 286 -12.53 7.34 2.99
C TRP A 286 -11.20 8.00 2.66
N GLY A 287 -10.18 7.18 2.41
CA GLY A 287 -8.89 7.61 1.87
C GLY A 287 -8.93 7.67 0.35
N ILE A 288 -8.80 8.86 -0.22
CA ILE A 288 -8.94 9.12 -1.65
C ILE A 288 -7.59 9.62 -2.20
N ASN A 289 -6.91 8.77 -2.98
CA ASN A 289 -5.62 9.12 -3.58
C ASN A 289 -5.74 10.22 -4.64
N PRO A 290 -4.69 11.03 -4.84
CA PRO A 290 -4.60 11.94 -5.97
C PRO A 290 -4.53 11.17 -7.31
N ARG A 291 -4.90 11.83 -8.42
CA ARG A 291 -4.87 11.23 -9.75
C ARG A 291 -3.41 11.05 -10.22
N PRO A 292 -3.05 9.92 -10.85
CA PRO A 292 -1.76 9.80 -11.54
C PRO A 292 -1.68 10.82 -12.68
N ASP A 293 -0.52 11.44 -12.89
CA ASP A 293 -0.31 12.48 -13.92
C ASP A 293 -0.70 12.02 -15.33
N GLN A 294 -0.47 10.74 -15.65
CA GLN A 294 -0.81 10.13 -16.94
C GLN A 294 -2.32 10.06 -17.20
N ASN A 295 -3.14 9.98 -16.14
CA ASN A 295 -4.58 9.90 -16.29
C ASN A 295 -5.24 11.28 -16.39
N GLN A 296 -4.53 12.40 -16.25
CA GLN A 296 -5.14 13.73 -16.21
C GLN A 296 -5.84 14.16 -17.51
N THR A 297 -5.57 13.49 -18.65
CA THR A 297 -6.19 13.81 -19.94
C THR A 297 -6.80 12.54 -20.57
N PRO A 298 -8.07 12.52 -21.01
CA PRO A 298 -8.61 11.39 -21.76
C PRO A 298 -7.80 11.12 -23.03
N LEU A 299 -7.56 9.84 -23.35
CA LEU A 299 -6.74 9.39 -24.49
C LEU A 299 -7.22 9.89 -25.87
N THR A 300 -8.47 10.34 -25.97
CA THR A 300 -9.10 10.85 -27.19
C THR A 300 -9.00 12.38 -27.36
N LEU A 301 -8.40 13.12 -26.43
CA LEU A 301 -8.47 14.58 -26.39
C LEU A 301 -7.08 15.23 -26.32
N THR A 302 -6.80 16.13 -27.26
CA THR A 302 -5.51 16.84 -27.37
C THR A 302 -5.50 18.10 -26.50
N LYS A 303 -4.34 18.41 -25.90
CA LYS A 303 -4.12 19.57 -25.00
C LYS A 303 -4.22 20.96 -25.69
N LEU A 304 -4.56 21.00 -26.98
CA LEU A 304 -4.49 22.19 -27.83
C LEU A 304 -5.85 22.80 -28.20
N ASP A 305 -6.96 22.25 -27.70
CA ASP A 305 -8.30 22.80 -27.97
C ASP A 305 -8.62 23.96 -27.00
N PRO A 306 -8.84 25.20 -27.50
CA PRO A 306 -9.14 26.37 -26.68
C PRO A 306 -10.54 26.36 -26.04
N ALA A 307 -11.48 25.55 -26.54
CA ALA A 307 -12.85 25.46 -25.99
C ALA A 307 -12.95 24.53 -24.76
N GLN A 308 -11.82 24.00 -24.28
CA GLN A 308 -11.73 22.75 -23.53
C GLN A 308 -11.60 22.91 -22.00
N THR A 309 -11.51 24.15 -21.48
CA THR A 309 -11.40 24.41 -20.03
C THR A 309 -12.61 23.89 -19.23
N ALA A 310 -13.79 23.89 -19.84
CA ALA A 310 -15.03 23.44 -19.20
C ALA A 310 -15.20 21.91 -19.12
N ASN A 311 -14.54 21.14 -20.00
CA ASN A 311 -14.77 19.69 -20.14
C ASN A 311 -13.69 18.79 -19.49
N ARG A 312 -12.61 19.38 -18.96
CA ARG A 312 -11.53 18.64 -18.27
C ARG A 312 -11.95 17.99 -16.93
N THR A 313 -13.11 18.36 -16.40
CA THR A 313 -13.50 18.16 -14.99
C THR A 313 -14.51 17.04 -14.74
N TRP A 314 -15.11 16.41 -15.76
CA TRP A 314 -16.29 15.56 -15.50
C TRP A 314 -15.99 14.19 -14.90
N THR A 315 -14.84 13.60 -15.18
CA THR A 315 -14.56 12.29 -14.57
C THR A 315 -14.18 12.55 -13.12
N CYS A 316 -14.98 12.11 -12.13
CA CYS A 316 -14.66 12.15 -10.69
C CYS A 316 -14.34 10.76 -10.11
N SER A 317 -14.25 9.74 -10.97
CA SER A 317 -14.02 8.36 -10.58
C SER A 317 -12.64 8.16 -9.97
N ASN A 318 -12.59 7.54 -8.78
CA ASN A 318 -11.35 7.08 -8.16
C ASN A 318 -11.35 5.54 -8.05
N PRO A 319 -10.47 4.83 -8.80
CA PRO A 319 -10.43 3.37 -8.76
C PRO A 319 -9.81 2.82 -7.47
N SER A 320 -9.07 3.64 -6.72
CA SER A 320 -8.24 3.20 -5.60
C SER A 320 -8.77 3.64 -4.23
N SER A 321 -9.98 4.19 -4.11
CA SER A 321 -10.50 4.61 -2.81
C SER A 321 -10.55 3.45 -1.81
N LEU A 322 -10.23 3.77 -0.55
CA LEU A 322 -10.11 2.81 0.54
C LEU A 322 -10.93 3.31 1.73
N GLU A 323 -11.75 2.46 2.31
CA GLU A 323 -12.33 2.72 3.62
C GLU A 323 -11.34 2.30 4.71
N ILE A 324 -11.16 3.19 5.69
CA ILE A 324 -10.26 3.04 6.84
C ILE A 324 -11.11 3.18 8.09
N VAL A 325 -11.17 2.12 8.89
CA VAL A 325 -11.95 2.07 10.14
C VAL A 325 -11.02 1.77 11.31
N PRO A 326 -10.64 2.78 12.12
CA PRO A 326 -9.96 2.57 13.39
C PRO A 326 -10.86 1.83 14.38
N ALA A 327 -10.64 0.53 14.51
CA ALA A 327 -11.52 -0.39 15.23
C ALA A 327 -11.20 -0.46 16.72
N PHE A 328 -9.91 -0.36 17.05
CA PHE A 328 -9.40 -0.47 18.41
C PHE A 328 -8.19 0.45 18.55
N LEU A 329 -8.32 1.52 19.32
CA LEU A 329 -7.26 2.50 19.58
C LEU A 329 -6.98 2.61 21.08
N GLN A 330 -5.82 3.18 21.43
CA GLN A 330 -5.45 3.44 22.83
C GLN A 330 -6.16 4.69 23.35
N ASP A 331 -6.31 4.79 24.67
CA ASP A 331 -6.91 5.98 25.30
C ASP A 331 -6.11 7.24 24.91
N GLY A 332 -6.82 8.26 24.42
CA GLY A 332 -6.21 9.52 23.94
C GLY A 332 -5.78 9.52 22.48
N ASP A 333 -5.83 8.39 21.77
CA ASP A 333 -5.60 8.36 20.32
C ASP A 333 -6.73 9.09 19.56
N ASN A 334 -6.34 9.93 18.60
CA ASN A 334 -7.28 10.52 17.66
C ASN A 334 -7.48 9.61 16.43
N PRO A 335 -8.70 9.10 16.17
CA PRO A 335 -8.96 8.24 15.02
C PRO A 335 -8.64 8.87 13.66
N ALA A 336 -8.79 10.19 13.50
CA ALA A 336 -8.47 10.87 12.25
C ALA A 336 -6.96 10.85 11.96
N ASP A 337 -6.12 11.02 12.98
CA ASP A 337 -4.66 11.01 12.84
C ASP A 337 -4.15 9.61 12.44
N TRP A 338 -4.72 8.57 13.05
CA TRP A 338 -4.43 7.18 12.70
C TRP A 338 -4.93 6.82 11.29
N ALA A 339 -6.11 7.30 10.90
CA ALA A 339 -6.60 7.12 9.55
C ALA A 339 -5.74 7.87 8.51
N MET A 340 -5.28 9.08 8.84
CA MET A 340 -4.35 9.85 8.01
C MET A 340 -3.00 9.14 7.88
N TYR A 341 -2.47 8.60 8.98
CA TYR A 341 -1.24 7.80 8.97
C TYR A 341 -1.35 6.64 7.98
N VAL A 342 -2.41 5.84 8.08
CA VAL A 342 -2.69 4.73 7.16
C VAL A 342 -2.86 5.22 5.71
N HIS A 343 -3.55 6.33 5.49
CA HIS A 343 -3.72 6.89 4.16
C HIS A 343 -2.38 7.36 3.56
N ALA A 344 -1.50 7.97 4.35
CA ALA A 344 -0.17 8.41 3.93
C ALA A 344 0.72 7.23 3.51
N GLN A 345 0.61 6.08 4.19
CA GLN A 345 1.38 4.86 3.88
C GLN A 345 1.14 4.33 2.46
N ARG A 346 0.03 4.68 1.81
CA ARG A 346 -0.28 4.31 0.41
C ARG A 346 0.58 5.04 -0.63
N ARG A 347 1.37 6.00 -0.17
CA ARG A 347 2.35 6.75 -0.97
C ARG A 347 3.78 6.45 -0.53
N LEU A 348 3.96 5.64 0.51
CA LEU A 348 5.25 5.28 1.07
C LEU A 348 5.85 4.08 0.33
N HIS A 349 5.95 4.17 -0.99
CA HIS A 349 6.47 3.11 -1.84
C HIS A 349 7.69 3.59 -2.61
N ALA A 350 8.82 2.89 -2.47
CA ALA A 350 10.04 3.21 -3.22
C ALA A 350 9.89 2.88 -4.72
N HIS A 351 8.99 1.97 -5.08
CA HIS A 351 8.89 1.42 -6.44
C HIS A 351 7.87 2.07 -7.36
N THR A 352 7.07 3.01 -6.87
CA THR A 352 6.02 3.65 -7.68
C THR A 352 5.80 5.09 -7.22
N SER A 353 5.61 6.00 -8.17
CA SER A 353 5.09 7.34 -7.89
C SER A 353 3.56 7.40 -7.93
N ILE A 354 2.92 6.30 -8.36
CA ILE A 354 1.47 6.15 -8.33
C ILE A 354 1.09 5.61 -6.96
N ALA A 355 0.21 6.34 -6.28
CA ALA A 355 -0.33 5.94 -5.00
C ALA A 355 -1.12 4.62 -5.13
N THR A 356 -0.85 3.67 -4.24
CA THR A 356 -1.44 2.33 -4.26
C THR A 356 -2.81 2.32 -3.58
N THR A 357 -3.60 1.28 -3.85
CA THR A 357 -4.87 1.07 -3.13
C THR A 357 -4.60 0.80 -1.65
N TRP A 358 -3.58 -0.02 -1.36
CA TRP A 358 -3.28 -0.50 -0.01
C TRP A 358 -2.13 0.25 0.65
N PRO A 359 -2.14 0.41 1.99
CA PRO A 359 -0.98 0.88 2.74
C PRO A 359 0.26 0.00 2.49
N ALA A 360 1.45 0.57 2.70
CA ALA A 360 2.75 -0.03 2.39
C ALA A 360 2.84 -1.55 2.56
N ILE A 361 2.67 -2.05 3.79
CA ILE A 361 2.85 -3.47 4.09
C ILE A 361 1.73 -4.37 3.55
N VAL A 362 0.51 -3.84 3.45
CA VAL A 362 -0.66 -4.56 2.93
C VAL A 362 -0.53 -4.74 1.42
N HIS A 363 -0.04 -3.71 0.73
CA HIS A 363 0.30 -3.76 -0.69
C HIS A 363 1.37 -4.82 -0.98
N LEU A 364 2.38 -4.94 -0.10
CA LEU A 364 3.39 -6.00 -0.25
C LEU A 364 2.77 -7.38 -0.09
N ALA A 365 1.91 -7.58 0.90
CA ALA A 365 1.22 -8.84 1.09
C ALA A 365 0.39 -9.23 -0.13
N GLU A 366 -0.30 -8.27 -0.75
CA GLU A 366 -1.04 -8.47 -2.01
C GLU A 366 -0.09 -8.87 -3.16
N LEU A 367 1.05 -8.19 -3.33
CA LEU A 367 2.03 -8.56 -4.36
C LEU A 367 2.59 -9.98 -4.16
N MET A 368 2.66 -10.46 -2.92
CA MET A 368 3.13 -11.82 -2.64
C MET A 368 2.18 -12.91 -3.14
N GLU A 369 0.91 -12.57 -3.43
CA GLU A 369 -0.03 -13.50 -4.06
C GLU A 369 0.46 -13.99 -5.43
N GLU A 370 1.27 -13.21 -6.16
CA GLU A 370 1.84 -13.61 -7.46
C GLU A 370 2.71 -14.87 -7.38
N TYR A 371 3.22 -15.21 -6.18
CA TYR A 371 4.06 -16.39 -5.95
C TYR A 371 3.27 -17.61 -5.46
N ILE A 372 1.96 -17.46 -5.26
CA ILE A 372 1.07 -18.53 -4.82
C ILE A 372 0.41 -19.16 -6.05
N LEU A 373 1.08 -20.19 -6.58
CA LEU A 373 0.57 -21.00 -7.69
C LEU A 373 -0.61 -21.87 -7.28
#